data_AF-A0A536DRT8-F1
#
_entry.id   AF-A0A536DRT8-F1
#
_cell.length_a   1.000
_cell.length_b   1.000
_cell.length_c   1.000
_cell.angle_alpha   90.00
_cell.angle_beta   90.00
_cell.angle_gamma   90.00
#
_symmetry.space_group_name_H-M   'P 1'
#
loop_
_entity.id
_entity.type
_entity.pdbx_description
1 polymer ?
#
loop_
_entity_poly.entity_id
_entity_poly.type
_entity_poly.pdbx_seq_one_letter_code
_entity_poly.pdbx_strand_id
1 'polypeptide(L)'
;MTNDLSELNVPYRLLLGPGPSLVHPRVYRAMTAPVIGYLDPVFIQLLDDTQRPLRTVFRTENDFTMAISGTGTAGMEAAIYNVVEPGDTVVVCQNGYFAVRMADMVRRCGGEVALVEADWGKLIEPERVEAALKDAGRVKVVAIVHGETSTGVLQPLEEISRIAHEHGALLLADAVTSLAGCELRIDDWGIDVCYSGTQKCLSAPPGMAPLTMSAQAMEAVAKRSE
;
A
#
# COMPACT_ATOMS: atom_id res chain seq x y z
N MET A 1 30.04 16.09 21.76
CA MET A 1 28.77 15.37 22.00
C MET A 1 28.49 15.51 23.48
N THR A 2 27.51 16.31 23.85
CA THR A 2 27.20 16.62 25.26
C THR A 2 26.61 15.37 25.92
N ASN A 3 27.17 14.96 27.06
CA ASN A 3 26.70 13.85 27.92
C ASN A 3 25.38 14.18 28.65
N ASP A 4 24.53 15.02 28.09
CA ASP A 4 23.27 15.42 28.71
C ASP A 4 22.16 14.46 28.26
N LEU A 5 21.73 13.60 29.18
CA LEU A 5 20.60 12.68 29.02
C LEU A 5 19.33 13.27 29.65
N SER A 6 19.11 14.58 29.45
CA SER A 6 17.89 15.27 29.87
C SER A 6 16.66 14.76 29.11
N GLU A 7 15.47 15.06 29.63
CA GLU A 7 14.20 14.65 29.01
C GLU A 7 14.13 15.15 27.56
N LEU A 8 13.60 14.30 26.68
CA LEU A 8 13.46 14.59 25.26
C LEU A 8 12.56 15.82 25.04
N ASN A 9 13.16 16.94 24.66
CA ASN A 9 12.46 18.18 24.33
C ASN A 9 12.67 18.53 22.85
N VAL A 10 11.73 18.13 22.00
CA VAL A 10 11.78 18.40 20.55
C VAL A 10 11.04 19.70 20.25
N PRO A 11 11.64 20.66 19.52
CA PRO A 11 10.97 21.90 19.21
C PRO A 11 9.82 21.66 18.21
N TYR A 12 8.73 22.41 18.37
CA TYR A 12 7.60 22.34 17.43
C TYR A 12 8.05 22.70 16.00
N ARG A 13 7.56 21.94 15.03
CA ARG A 13 7.81 22.14 13.59
C ARG A 13 6.50 21.95 12.83
N LEU A 14 6.20 22.87 11.93
CA LEU A 14 5.16 22.66 10.93
C LEU A 14 5.74 21.83 9.80
N LEU A 15 5.21 20.62 9.59
CA LEU A 15 5.69 19.68 8.57
C LEU A 15 4.83 19.82 7.30
N LEU A 16 5.36 20.51 6.28
CA LEU A 16 4.71 20.70 4.97
C LEU A 16 5.42 19.95 3.84
N GLY A 17 6.35 19.08 4.18
CA GLY A 17 6.95 18.15 3.23
C GLY A 17 6.00 17.02 2.86
N PRO A 18 6.41 16.12 1.95
CA PRO A 18 5.59 14.99 1.51
C PRO A 18 5.36 13.93 2.59
N GLY A 19 6.06 14.00 3.72
CA GLY A 19 5.90 13.09 4.86
C GLY A 19 7.15 13.08 5.76
N PRO A 20 7.01 12.74 7.06
CA PRO A 20 5.74 12.48 7.75
C PRO A 20 4.92 13.77 7.92
N SER A 21 3.60 13.65 7.96
CA SER A 21 2.69 14.74 8.31
C SER A 21 2.69 15.00 9.81
N LEU A 22 2.08 16.12 10.23
CA LEU A 22 1.74 16.31 11.64
C LEU A 22 0.71 15.26 12.06
N VAL A 23 0.96 14.65 13.22
CA VAL A 23 0.04 13.69 13.83
C VAL A 23 -1.10 14.44 14.52
N HIS A 24 -2.33 13.98 14.31
CA HIS A 24 -3.49 14.60 14.94
C HIS A 24 -3.39 14.49 16.47
N PRO A 25 -3.64 15.54 17.28
CA PRO A 25 -3.44 15.52 18.74
C PRO A 25 -4.18 14.39 19.48
N ARG A 26 -5.36 13.99 19.00
CA ARG A 26 -6.11 12.82 19.52
C ARG A 26 -5.33 11.51 19.40
N VAL A 27 -4.53 11.34 18.35
CA VAL A 27 -3.69 10.14 18.14
C VAL A 27 -2.54 10.13 19.14
N TYR A 28 -1.85 11.26 19.35
CA TYR A 28 -0.83 11.36 20.39
C TYR A 28 -1.39 11.05 21.78
N ARG A 29 -2.58 11.57 22.12
CA ARG A 29 -3.23 11.24 23.38
C ARG A 29 -3.49 9.73 23.50
N ALA A 30 -3.99 9.09 22.43
CA ALA A 30 -4.24 7.64 22.43
C ALA A 30 -2.97 6.82 22.68
N MET A 31 -1.81 7.25 22.16
CA MET A 31 -0.53 6.57 22.36
C MET A 31 0.00 6.60 23.79
N THR A 32 -0.56 7.44 24.66
CA THR A 32 -0.19 7.48 26.10
C THR A 32 -0.96 6.48 26.95
N ALA A 33 -1.87 5.71 26.35
CA ALA A 33 -2.60 4.66 27.05
C ALA A 33 -1.67 3.53 27.53
N PRO A 34 -1.95 2.89 28.69
CA PRO A 34 -1.17 1.76 29.16
C PRO A 34 -1.27 0.58 28.18
N VAL A 35 -0.16 -0.15 28.03
CA VAL A 35 -0.15 -1.39 27.26
C VAL A 35 -0.97 -2.47 27.95
N ILE A 36 -1.60 -3.32 27.14
CA ILE A 36 -2.32 -4.52 27.59
C ILE A 36 -1.71 -5.76 26.94
N GLY A 37 -1.98 -6.95 27.48
CA GLY A 37 -1.45 -8.20 26.94
C GLY A 37 -1.98 -8.48 25.53
N TYR A 38 -1.17 -9.07 24.65
CA TYR A 38 -1.53 -9.33 23.25
C TYR A 38 -2.61 -10.41 23.06
N LEU A 39 -2.92 -11.18 24.11
CA LEU A 39 -4.04 -12.14 24.17
C LEU A 39 -5.17 -11.66 25.09
N ASP A 40 -5.08 -10.42 25.60
CA ASP A 40 -6.14 -9.84 26.42
C ASP A 40 -7.41 -9.69 25.55
N PRO A 41 -8.60 -10.10 26.03
CA PRO A 41 -9.84 -9.96 25.28
C PRO A 41 -10.11 -8.53 24.81
N VAL A 42 -9.68 -7.52 25.58
CA VAL A 42 -9.80 -6.10 25.18
C VAL A 42 -8.90 -5.81 23.97
N PHE A 43 -7.70 -6.38 23.92
CA PHE A 43 -6.81 -6.20 22.77
C PHE A 43 -7.37 -6.84 21.51
N ILE A 44 -7.89 -8.06 21.61
CA ILE A 44 -8.52 -8.76 20.48
C ILE A 44 -9.70 -7.94 19.93
N GLN A 45 -10.56 -7.45 20.82
CA GLN A 45 -11.67 -6.58 20.44
C GLN A 45 -11.19 -5.28 19.76
N LEU A 46 -10.10 -4.67 20.24
CA LEU A 46 -9.50 -3.50 19.62
C LEU A 46 -8.99 -3.77 18.20
N LEU A 47 -8.44 -4.97 17.94
CA LEU A 47 -8.04 -5.37 16.59
C LEU A 47 -9.25 -5.42 15.67
N ASP A 48 -10.32 -6.11 16.07
CA ASP A 48 -11.57 -6.20 15.29
C ASP A 48 -12.20 -4.82 15.05
N ASP A 49 -12.25 -4.00 16.10
CA ASP A 49 -12.78 -2.64 16.02
C ASP A 49 -11.95 -1.71 15.13
N THR A 50 -10.66 -2.00 14.93
CA THR A 50 -9.78 -1.26 14.02
C THR A 50 -10.01 -1.65 12.56
N GLN A 51 -10.43 -2.89 12.26
CA GLN A 51 -10.69 -3.31 10.88
C GLN A 51 -11.82 -2.51 10.22
N ARG A 52 -12.91 -2.26 10.94
CA ARG A 52 -14.10 -1.54 10.45
C ARG A 52 -13.82 -0.10 9.95
N PRO A 53 -13.18 0.79 10.72
CA PRO A 53 -12.82 2.10 10.22
C PRO A 53 -11.76 2.02 9.11
N LEU A 54 -10.86 1.03 9.11
CA LEU A 54 -9.95 0.82 7.97
C LEU A 54 -10.72 0.47 6.69
N ARG A 55 -11.70 -0.45 6.76
CA ARG A 55 -12.62 -0.77 5.65
C ARG A 55 -13.34 0.46 5.12
N THR A 56 -13.81 1.32 6.03
CA THR A 56 -14.45 2.60 5.67
C THR A 56 -13.48 3.53 4.92
N VAL A 57 -12.24 3.66 5.41
CA VAL A 57 -11.23 4.53 4.80
C VAL A 57 -10.78 4.02 3.42
N PHE A 58 -10.69 2.70 3.25
CA PHE A 58 -10.44 2.07 1.95
C PHE A 58 -11.69 2.04 1.04
N ARG A 59 -12.89 2.28 1.59
CA ARG A 59 -14.18 2.05 0.90
C ARG A 59 -14.26 0.63 0.34
N THR A 60 -14.17 -0.34 1.25
CA THR A 60 -14.18 -1.77 0.93
C THR A 60 -14.96 -2.55 1.99
N GLU A 61 -15.54 -3.67 1.58
CA GLU A 61 -16.13 -4.70 2.44
C GLU A 61 -15.20 -5.92 2.62
N ASN A 62 -13.94 -5.83 2.18
CA ASN A 62 -12.98 -6.91 2.30
C ASN A 62 -12.77 -7.35 3.76
N ASP A 63 -13.03 -8.63 4.04
CA ASP A 63 -12.81 -9.22 5.36
C ASP A 63 -11.35 -9.06 5.81
N PHE A 64 -10.40 -9.32 4.91
CA PHE A 64 -8.99 -9.09 5.18
C PHE A 64 -8.64 -7.61 5.01
N THR A 65 -8.84 -6.84 6.08
CA THR A 65 -8.43 -5.44 6.19
C THR A 65 -7.79 -5.21 7.55
N MET A 66 -6.48 -4.96 7.58
CA MET A 66 -5.74 -4.79 8.83
C MET A 66 -4.54 -3.84 8.67
N ALA A 67 -3.83 -3.58 9.76
CA ALA A 67 -2.58 -2.82 9.72
C ALA A 67 -1.39 -3.74 10.02
N ILE A 68 -0.43 -3.79 9.10
CA ILE A 68 0.83 -4.50 9.28
C ILE A 68 1.74 -3.70 10.21
N SER A 69 2.40 -4.39 11.14
CA SER A 69 3.35 -3.81 12.10
C SER A 69 4.68 -3.44 11.42
N GLY A 70 4.66 -2.35 10.66
CA GLY A 70 5.84 -1.81 9.98
C GLY A 70 5.50 -0.56 9.19
N THR A 71 6.53 0.11 8.63
CA THR A 71 6.32 1.30 7.79
C THR A 71 5.59 0.97 6.48
N GLY A 72 5.17 1.97 5.70
CA GLY A 72 4.54 1.75 4.39
C GLY A 72 5.31 0.80 3.45
N THR A 73 6.64 0.76 3.53
CA THR A 73 7.48 -0.21 2.81
C THR A 73 7.25 -1.66 3.27
N ALA A 74 6.97 -1.90 4.55
CA ALA A 74 6.58 -3.23 5.03
C ALA A 74 5.19 -3.63 4.50
N GLY A 75 4.30 -2.66 4.27
CA GLY A 75 3.05 -2.86 3.54
C GLY A 75 3.28 -3.28 2.09
N MET A 76 4.20 -2.62 1.38
CA MET A 76 4.61 -2.99 0.02
C MET A 76 5.16 -4.42 -0.04
N GLU A 77 6.05 -4.76 0.89
CA GLU A 77 6.64 -6.11 0.97
C GLU A 77 5.57 -7.15 1.26
N ALA A 78 4.71 -6.93 2.26
CA ALA A 78 3.60 -7.83 2.57
C ALA A 78 2.64 -7.99 1.38
N ALA A 79 2.30 -6.90 0.69
CA ALA A 79 1.42 -6.93 -0.46
C ALA A 79 2.01 -7.74 -1.62
N ILE A 80 3.30 -7.56 -1.94
CA ILE A 80 3.96 -8.23 -3.07
C ILE A 80 4.28 -9.69 -2.72
N TYR A 81 4.96 -9.93 -1.59
CA TYR A 81 5.50 -11.25 -1.26
C TYR A 81 4.41 -12.29 -1.00
N ASN A 82 3.20 -11.87 -0.60
CA ASN A 82 2.09 -12.80 -0.41
C ASN A 82 1.36 -13.14 -1.71
N VAL A 83 1.46 -12.36 -2.79
CA VAL A 83 0.74 -12.66 -4.05
C VAL A 83 1.63 -13.10 -5.20
N VAL A 84 2.94 -12.82 -5.10
CA VAL A 84 3.95 -13.18 -6.10
C VAL A 84 4.75 -14.39 -5.61
N GLU A 85 4.91 -15.38 -6.48
CA GLU A 85 5.80 -16.53 -6.29
C GLU A 85 7.01 -16.45 -7.25
N PRO A 86 8.12 -17.16 -6.98
CA PRO A 86 9.23 -17.25 -7.91
C PRO A 86 8.78 -17.69 -9.32
N GLY A 87 9.17 -16.94 -10.34
CA GLY A 87 8.77 -17.15 -11.74
C GLY A 87 7.44 -16.53 -12.15
N ASP A 88 6.62 -16.01 -11.22
CA ASP A 88 5.44 -15.22 -11.59
C ASP A 88 5.88 -13.93 -12.29
N THR A 89 5.23 -13.60 -13.41
CA THR A 89 5.46 -12.33 -14.10
C THR A 89 4.57 -11.23 -13.51
N VAL A 90 5.16 -10.08 -13.21
CA VAL A 90 4.48 -8.88 -12.68
C VAL A 90 4.74 -7.71 -13.62
N VAL A 91 3.66 -7.09 -14.09
CA VAL A 91 3.74 -5.81 -14.80
C VAL A 91 3.86 -4.70 -13.76
N VAL A 92 4.96 -3.94 -13.77
CA VAL A 92 5.16 -2.80 -12.86
C VAL A 92 5.08 -1.50 -13.66
N CYS A 93 4.10 -0.68 -13.32
CA CYS A 93 3.83 0.61 -13.92
C CYS A 93 4.71 1.68 -13.26
N GLN A 94 5.74 2.15 -13.95
CA GLN A 94 6.78 3.01 -13.41
C GLN A 94 6.75 4.43 -13.98
N ASN A 95 6.30 5.39 -13.17
CA ASN A 95 6.33 6.83 -13.48
C ASN A 95 6.99 7.66 -12.35
N GLY A 96 7.72 7.01 -11.45
CA GLY A 96 8.41 7.66 -10.32
C GLY A 96 9.16 6.67 -9.42
N TYR A 97 9.58 7.15 -8.26
CA TYR A 97 10.50 6.44 -7.38
C TYR A 97 9.91 5.19 -6.72
N PHE A 98 8.64 5.21 -6.30
CA PHE A 98 8.08 4.10 -5.54
C PHE A 98 7.80 2.88 -6.41
N ALA A 99 7.53 3.07 -7.70
CA ALA A 99 7.46 1.97 -8.66
C ALA A 99 8.81 1.27 -8.89
N VAL A 100 9.93 2.01 -8.86
CA VAL A 100 11.28 1.39 -8.88
C VAL A 100 11.45 0.47 -7.66
N ARG A 101 10.94 0.88 -6.50
CA ARG A 101 10.97 0.07 -5.27
C ARG A 101 10.09 -1.18 -5.37
N MET A 102 8.89 -1.07 -5.95
CA MET A 102 8.03 -2.24 -6.21
C MET A 102 8.73 -3.24 -7.14
N ALA A 103 9.35 -2.77 -8.22
CA ALA A 103 10.11 -3.62 -9.13
C ALA A 103 11.31 -4.32 -8.45
N ASP A 104 12.02 -3.63 -7.54
CA ASP A 104 13.08 -4.25 -6.72
C ASP A 104 12.53 -5.36 -5.81
N MET A 105 11.38 -5.14 -5.17
CA MET A 105 10.74 -6.14 -4.32
C MET A 105 10.29 -7.38 -5.09
N VAL A 106 9.64 -7.20 -6.25
CA VAL A 106 9.25 -8.32 -7.12
C VAL A 106 10.46 -9.19 -7.47
N ARG A 107 11.58 -8.57 -7.89
CA ARG A 107 12.81 -9.31 -8.21
C ARG A 107 13.38 -10.05 -7.00
N ARG A 108 13.31 -9.44 -5.81
CA ARG A 108 13.82 -10.04 -4.56
C ARG A 108 13.04 -11.27 -4.11
N CYS A 109 11.73 -11.34 -4.38
CA CYS A 109 10.94 -12.54 -4.14
C CYS A 109 10.95 -13.53 -5.32
N GLY A 110 11.82 -13.32 -6.31
CA GLY A 110 12.01 -14.23 -7.45
C GLY A 110 10.99 -14.04 -8.59
N GLY A 111 10.16 -13.01 -8.54
CA GLY A 111 9.25 -12.68 -9.62
C GLY A 111 9.96 -12.01 -10.80
N GLU A 112 9.41 -12.17 -11.99
CA GLU A 112 9.90 -11.56 -13.23
C GLU A 112 9.18 -10.21 -13.46
N VAL A 113 9.94 -9.15 -13.71
CA VAL A 113 9.38 -7.79 -13.87
C VAL A 113 9.27 -7.43 -15.34
N ALA A 114 8.05 -7.14 -15.80
CA ALA A 114 7.76 -6.44 -17.05
C ALA A 114 7.48 -4.96 -16.75
N LEU A 115 8.32 -4.04 -17.23
CA LEU A 115 8.14 -2.61 -16.94
C LEU A 115 7.25 -1.93 -17.98
N VAL A 116 6.30 -1.12 -17.49
CA VAL A 116 5.60 -0.11 -18.30
C VAL A 116 6.06 1.25 -17.79
N GLU A 117 6.92 1.92 -18.55
CA GLU A 117 7.57 3.16 -18.09
C GLU A 117 6.93 4.40 -18.71
N ALA A 118 6.64 5.41 -17.90
CA ALA A 118 6.32 6.77 -18.37
C ALA A 118 7.36 7.76 -17.84
N ASP A 119 7.51 8.89 -18.54
CA ASP A 119 8.36 9.97 -18.06
C ASP A 119 7.90 10.45 -16.67
N TRP A 120 8.85 10.86 -15.83
CA TRP A 120 8.52 11.36 -14.50
C TRP A 120 7.60 12.58 -14.59
N GLY A 121 6.48 12.54 -13.86
CA GLY A 121 5.44 13.57 -13.94
C GLY A 121 4.35 13.29 -14.98
N LYS A 122 4.39 12.13 -15.66
CA LYS A 122 3.33 11.66 -16.56
C LYS A 122 2.56 10.48 -15.95
N LEU A 123 1.35 10.30 -16.47
CA LEU A 123 0.53 9.14 -16.16
C LEU A 123 1.05 7.91 -16.91
N ILE A 124 0.71 6.74 -16.37
CA ILE A 124 0.78 5.48 -17.08
C ILE A 124 -0.50 5.37 -17.92
N GLU A 125 -0.33 5.33 -19.23
CA GLU A 125 -1.46 5.20 -20.17
C GLU A 125 -2.01 3.76 -20.13
N PRO A 126 -3.33 3.55 -19.97
CA PRO A 126 -3.94 2.22 -19.89
C PRO A 126 -3.61 1.32 -21.09
N GLU A 127 -3.52 1.88 -22.30
CA GLU A 127 -3.21 1.13 -23.52
C GLU A 127 -1.80 0.54 -23.49
N ARG A 128 -0.87 1.18 -22.78
CA ARG A 128 0.49 0.66 -22.60
C ARG A 128 0.53 -0.49 -21.61
N VAL A 129 -0.35 -0.48 -20.61
CA VAL A 129 -0.54 -1.61 -19.70
C VAL A 129 -1.14 -2.79 -20.47
N GLU A 130 -2.16 -2.55 -21.29
CA GLU A 130 -2.78 -3.58 -22.13
C GLU A 130 -1.77 -4.20 -23.11
N ALA A 131 -0.95 -3.38 -23.78
CA ALA A 131 0.10 -3.86 -24.67
C ALA A 131 1.12 -4.75 -23.93
N ALA A 132 1.54 -4.36 -22.73
CA ALA A 132 2.47 -5.14 -21.93
C ALA A 132 1.86 -6.48 -21.45
N LEU A 133 0.58 -6.49 -21.08
CA LEU A 133 -0.13 -7.72 -20.72
C LEU A 133 -0.22 -8.70 -21.91
N LYS A 134 -0.44 -8.19 -23.13
CA LYS A 134 -0.46 -9.01 -24.36
C LYS A 134 0.92 -9.59 -24.71
N ASP A 135 1.99 -8.82 -24.49
CA ASP A 135 3.37 -9.23 -24.82
C ASP A 135 3.97 -10.19 -23.78
N ALA A 136 3.73 -9.93 -22.49
CA ALA A 136 4.30 -10.70 -21.38
C ALA A 136 3.66 -12.09 -21.18
N GLY A 137 2.54 -12.39 -21.87
CA GLY A 137 1.83 -13.65 -21.73
C GLY A 137 1.06 -13.73 -20.40
N ARG A 138 1.32 -14.76 -19.58
CA ARG A 138 0.60 -14.95 -18.31
C ARG A 138 1.17 -14.03 -17.23
N VAL A 139 0.49 -12.92 -16.98
CA VAL A 139 0.82 -11.98 -15.90
C VAL A 139 0.00 -12.29 -14.64
N LYS A 140 0.68 -12.36 -13.48
CA LYS A 140 0.04 -12.61 -12.19
C LYS A 140 -0.54 -11.33 -11.59
N VAL A 141 0.22 -10.23 -11.65
CA VAL A 141 -0.11 -8.96 -11.01
C VAL A 141 0.25 -7.78 -11.93
N VAL A 142 -0.60 -6.77 -11.93
CA VAL A 142 -0.26 -5.40 -12.35
C VAL A 142 -0.06 -4.56 -11.08
N ALA A 143 1.14 -4.03 -10.88
CA ALA A 143 1.49 -3.22 -9.72
C ALA A 143 1.68 -1.75 -10.10
N ILE A 144 1.01 -0.84 -9.39
CA ILE A 144 0.97 0.58 -9.74
C ILE A 144 0.86 1.48 -8.51
N VAL A 145 1.44 2.68 -8.60
CA VAL A 145 1.34 3.70 -7.55
C VAL A 145 0.15 4.61 -7.82
N HIS A 146 -0.77 4.72 -6.86
CA HIS A 146 -1.93 5.61 -6.98
C HIS A 146 -1.50 7.08 -6.85
N GLY A 147 -0.75 7.42 -5.80
CA GLY A 147 -0.22 8.77 -5.57
C GLY A 147 1.31 8.79 -5.57
N GLU A 148 1.92 9.03 -6.73
CA GLU A 148 3.37 9.01 -6.90
C GLU A 148 3.97 10.29 -6.30
N THR A 149 4.52 10.17 -5.10
CA THR A 149 4.94 11.33 -4.30
C THR A 149 6.19 11.99 -4.84
N SER A 150 7.05 11.25 -5.55
CA SER A 150 8.29 11.83 -6.10
C SER A 150 8.01 12.75 -7.28
N THR A 151 6.84 12.64 -7.92
CA THR A 151 6.47 13.41 -9.11
C THR A 151 5.19 14.23 -8.93
N GLY A 152 4.39 13.95 -7.91
CA GLY A 152 3.11 14.61 -7.65
C GLY A 152 1.96 14.09 -8.52
N VAL A 153 2.14 12.97 -9.21
CA VAL A 153 1.14 12.38 -10.10
C VAL A 153 0.11 11.58 -9.30
N LEU A 154 -1.18 11.82 -9.56
CA LEU A 154 -2.28 10.99 -9.10
C LEU A 154 -2.80 10.17 -10.27
N GLN A 155 -2.63 8.86 -10.21
CA GLN A 155 -2.90 7.91 -11.28
C GLN A 155 -4.34 7.38 -11.21
N PRO A 156 -5.20 7.58 -12.23
CA PRO A 156 -6.48 6.88 -12.33
C PRO A 156 -6.28 5.37 -12.42
N LEU A 157 -7.06 4.60 -11.65
CA LEU A 157 -6.88 3.15 -11.51
C LEU A 157 -7.99 2.30 -12.13
N GLU A 158 -9.21 2.83 -12.27
CA GLU A 158 -10.40 2.05 -12.69
C GLU A 158 -10.20 1.33 -14.03
N GLU A 159 -9.70 2.04 -15.04
CA GLU A 159 -9.47 1.44 -16.36
C GLU A 159 -8.31 0.44 -16.35
N ILE A 160 -7.24 0.72 -15.61
CA ILE A 160 -6.09 -0.19 -15.46
C ILE A 160 -6.52 -1.47 -14.75
N SER A 161 -7.38 -1.36 -13.73
CA SER A 161 -7.98 -2.48 -13.01
C SER A 161 -8.77 -3.38 -13.95
N ARG A 162 -9.71 -2.79 -14.71
CA ARG A 162 -10.51 -3.50 -15.71
C ARG A 162 -9.62 -4.26 -16.69
N ILE A 163 -8.60 -3.59 -17.24
CA ILE A 163 -7.66 -4.19 -18.20
C ILE A 163 -6.88 -5.35 -17.57
N ALA A 164 -6.42 -5.20 -16.32
CA ALA A 164 -5.70 -6.27 -15.60
C ALA A 164 -6.60 -7.52 -15.43
N HIS A 165 -7.84 -7.32 -15.00
CA HIS A 165 -8.81 -8.40 -14.80
C HIS A 165 -9.20 -9.10 -16.11
N GLU A 166 -9.36 -8.36 -17.21
CA GLU A 166 -9.63 -8.93 -18.55
C GLU A 166 -8.51 -9.88 -19.01
N HIS A 167 -7.28 -9.68 -18.52
CA HIS A 167 -6.13 -10.55 -18.77
C HIS A 167 -5.85 -11.56 -17.63
N GLY A 168 -6.74 -11.63 -16.64
CA GLY A 168 -6.63 -12.57 -15.51
C GLY A 168 -5.56 -12.21 -14.47
N ALA A 169 -5.04 -10.98 -14.48
CA ALA A 169 -4.08 -10.48 -13.50
C ALA A 169 -4.78 -9.74 -12.36
N LEU A 170 -4.21 -9.78 -11.15
CA LEU A 170 -4.66 -8.98 -10.01
C LEU A 170 -4.14 -7.53 -10.12
N LEU A 171 -4.88 -6.55 -9.62
CA LEU A 171 -4.40 -5.18 -9.45
C LEU A 171 -3.86 -4.94 -8.02
N LEU A 172 -2.57 -4.58 -7.93
CA LEU A 172 -1.92 -4.15 -6.68
C LEU A 172 -1.64 -2.63 -6.73
N ALA A 173 -2.21 -1.89 -5.79
CA ALA A 173 -2.09 -0.44 -5.70
C ALA A 173 -1.32 0.02 -4.45
N ASP A 174 -0.26 0.81 -4.64
CA ASP A 174 0.36 1.63 -3.58
C ASP A 174 -0.48 2.89 -3.36
N ALA A 175 -1.11 2.99 -2.19
CA ALA A 175 -1.87 4.15 -1.74
C ALA A 175 -1.27 4.81 -0.49
N VAL A 176 0.05 4.69 -0.26
CA VAL A 176 0.74 5.27 0.90
C VAL A 176 0.48 6.77 1.02
N THR A 177 0.53 7.49 -0.09
CA THR A 177 0.34 8.95 -0.08
C THR A 177 -1.09 9.39 -0.29
N SER A 178 -1.93 8.58 -0.95
CA SER A 178 -3.27 8.98 -1.38
C SER A 178 -4.41 8.53 -0.45
N LEU A 179 -4.25 7.45 0.32
CA LEU A 179 -5.32 6.95 1.20
C LEU A 179 -5.79 8.03 2.18
N ALA A 180 -7.10 8.27 2.24
CA ALA A 180 -7.76 9.34 3.01
C ALA A 180 -7.44 10.80 2.57
N GLY A 181 -6.56 11.02 1.59
CA GLY A 181 -6.25 12.33 1.02
C GLY A 181 -6.84 12.55 -0.37
N CYS A 182 -7.01 11.47 -1.13
CA CYS A 182 -7.61 11.45 -2.46
C CYS A 182 -8.76 10.43 -2.48
N GLU A 183 -9.62 10.52 -3.49
CA GLU A 183 -10.64 9.49 -3.70
C GLU A 183 -9.96 8.16 -4.02
N LEU A 184 -10.35 7.11 -3.30
CA LEU A 184 -9.91 5.75 -3.50
C LEU A 184 -11.08 4.84 -3.14
N ARG A 185 -11.59 4.09 -4.11
CA ARG A 185 -12.77 3.22 -3.96
C ARG A 185 -12.36 1.80 -4.28
N ILE A 186 -11.84 1.08 -3.29
CA ILE A 186 -11.21 -0.22 -3.51
C ILE A 186 -12.16 -1.21 -4.20
N ASP A 187 -13.38 -1.40 -3.67
CA ASP A 187 -14.32 -2.36 -4.24
C ASP A 187 -14.88 -1.89 -5.58
N ASP A 188 -15.26 -0.61 -5.67
CA ASP A 188 -15.87 -0.06 -6.89
C ASP A 188 -14.90 -0.06 -8.08
N TRP A 189 -13.60 0.11 -7.82
CA TRP A 189 -12.55 0.08 -8.84
C TRP A 189 -11.94 -1.30 -9.02
N GLY A 190 -12.38 -2.32 -8.27
CA GLY A 190 -11.86 -3.68 -8.37
C GLY A 190 -10.38 -3.81 -7.97
N ILE A 191 -9.90 -3.03 -7.01
CA ILE A 191 -8.50 -3.13 -6.57
C ILE A 191 -8.34 -4.37 -5.67
N ASP A 192 -7.49 -5.31 -6.09
CA ASP A 192 -7.34 -6.59 -5.39
C ASP A 192 -6.45 -6.52 -4.16
N VAL A 193 -5.38 -5.74 -4.22
CA VAL A 193 -4.45 -5.56 -3.12
C VAL A 193 -4.15 -4.08 -3.00
N CYS A 194 -4.39 -3.49 -1.84
CA CYS A 194 -4.03 -2.11 -1.60
C CYS A 194 -3.40 -1.93 -0.23
N TYR A 195 -2.25 -1.26 -0.21
CA TYR A 195 -1.55 -0.91 1.02
C TYR A 195 -1.31 0.58 1.13
N SER A 196 -1.04 1.04 2.34
CA SER A 196 -0.74 2.44 2.63
C SER A 196 0.25 2.60 3.79
N GLY A 197 0.42 3.82 4.29
CA GLY A 197 1.23 4.16 5.46
C GLY A 197 0.55 5.20 6.33
N THR A 198 0.75 5.13 7.63
CA THR A 198 0.05 5.98 8.61
C THR A 198 0.50 7.45 8.60
N GLN A 199 1.71 7.73 8.14
CA GLN A 199 2.37 9.04 8.28
C GLN A 199 2.10 10.05 7.16
N LYS A 200 1.09 9.81 6.33
CA LYS A 200 0.65 10.71 5.25
C LYS A 200 -0.69 11.34 5.62
N CYS A 201 -1.73 11.11 4.82
CA CYS A 201 -3.06 11.70 5.02
C CYS A 201 -3.84 11.11 6.20
N LEU A 202 -3.42 9.96 6.73
CA LEU A 202 -3.98 9.38 7.96
C LEU A 202 -3.54 10.13 9.23
N SER A 203 -2.53 10.99 9.17
CA SER A 203 -2.05 11.80 10.30
C SER A 203 -1.80 11.00 11.59
N ALA A 204 -1.16 9.84 11.44
CA ALA A 204 -0.68 8.99 12.53
C ALA A 204 0.85 8.79 12.43
N PRO A 205 1.54 8.44 13.52
CA PRO A 205 3.00 8.25 13.47
C PRO A 205 3.40 7.17 12.46
N PRO A 206 4.58 7.27 11.85
CA PRO A 206 5.11 6.18 11.01
C PRO A 206 5.34 4.93 11.85
N GLY A 207 5.00 3.76 11.29
CA GLY A 207 5.22 2.48 11.95
C GLY A 207 4.13 1.43 11.74
N MET A 208 3.03 1.79 11.08
CA MET A 208 1.99 0.84 10.66
C MET A 208 1.67 1.02 9.17
N ALA A 209 1.31 -0.07 8.51
CA ALA A 209 0.92 -0.07 7.10
C ALA A 209 -0.46 -0.72 6.94
N PRO A 210 -1.53 0.08 6.77
CA PRO A 210 -2.84 -0.45 6.40
C PRO A 210 -2.76 -1.28 5.11
N LEU A 211 -3.42 -2.43 5.09
CA LEU A 211 -3.47 -3.36 3.98
C LEU A 211 -4.89 -3.94 3.89
N THR A 212 -5.44 -3.96 2.68
CA THR A 212 -6.67 -4.67 2.34
C THR A 212 -6.42 -5.60 1.16
N MET A 213 -7.06 -6.78 1.18
CA MET A 213 -6.98 -7.76 0.10
C MET A 213 -8.37 -8.29 -0.26
N SER A 214 -8.66 -8.35 -1.56
CA SER A 214 -9.89 -8.93 -2.09
C SER A 214 -9.96 -10.43 -1.81
N ALA A 215 -11.17 -11.00 -1.91
CA ALA A 215 -11.34 -12.45 -1.83
C ALA A 215 -10.48 -13.20 -2.88
N GLN A 216 -10.33 -12.63 -4.08
CA GLN A 216 -9.51 -13.20 -5.14
C GLN A 216 -8.01 -13.13 -4.81
N ALA A 217 -7.54 -12.02 -4.25
CA ALA A 217 -6.17 -11.92 -3.75
C ALA A 217 -5.91 -12.92 -2.62
N MET A 218 -6.83 -13.05 -1.66
CA MET A 218 -6.72 -14.03 -0.57
C MET A 218 -6.74 -15.47 -1.07
N GLU A 219 -7.48 -15.78 -2.14
CA GLU A 219 -7.42 -17.08 -2.79
C GLU A 219 -6.04 -17.34 -3.42
N ALA A 220 -5.42 -16.32 -4.04
CA ALA A 220 -4.06 -16.44 -4.54
C ALA A 220 -3.05 -16.70 -3.40
N VAL A 221 -3.20 -16.02 -2.25
CA VAL A 221 -2.38 -16.26 -1.05
C VAL A 221 -2.56 -17.70 -0.54
N ALA A 222 -3.79 -18.20 -0.49
CA ALA A 222 -4.08 -19.54 0.03
C ALA A 222 -3.57 -20.67 -0.88
N LYS A 223 -3.38 -20.41 -2.17
CA LYS A 223 -2.91 -21.39 -3.17
C LYS A 223 -1.40 -21.41 -3.38
N ARG A 224 -0.67 -20.54 -2.68
CA ARG A 224 0.79 -20.52 -2.77
C ARG A 224 1.38 -21.88 -2.47
N SER A 225 2.40 -22.23 -3.23
CA SER A 225 3.16 -23.46 -3.05
C SER A 225 4.20 -23.36 -1.93
N GLU A 226 4.71 -22.15 -1.67
CA GLU A 226 5.64 -21.79 -0.59
C GLU A 226 5.39 -20.37 -0.04
#